data_AF-A0A8K0TER9-F1
#
_entry.id   AF-A0A8K0TER9-F1
#
_cell.length_a   1.000
_cell.length_b   1.000
_cell.length_c   1.000
_cell.angle_alpha   90.00
_cell.angle_beta   90.00
_cell.angle_gamma   90.00
#
_symmetry.space_group_name_H-M   'P 1'
#
loop_
_entity.id
_entity.type
_entity.pdbx_description
1 polymer ?
#
loop_
_entity_poly.entity_id
_entity_poly.type
_entity_poly.pdbx_seq_one_letter_code
_entity_poly.pdbx_strand_id
1 'polypeptide(L)'
;MATRIVVKSMSSLIPGEPKDRRTTMADLVCRHEWGWDFDQSQDNYTSSGMYEANNTKCYFVLDNGVREDQTPTFKVYRWDGHNMNLRATHPGIVNYVNGLLKHQTAPGLTDAEYRDQFGQEALDQLVDQKREQQARRRQATDDLP
;
A
#
# COMPACT_ATOMS: atom_id res chain seq x y z
N MET A 1 -16.53 6.66 -13.84
CA MET A 1 -15.23 7.34 -14.07
C MET A 1 -14.25 6.77 -13.07
N ALA A 2 -13.05 6.40 -13.52
CA ALA A 2 -11.99 5.93 -12.64
C ALA A 2 -11.54 7.05 -11.68
N THR A 3 -11.50 6.74 -10.38
CA THR A 3 -11.09 7.71 -9.35
C THR A 3 -9.96 7.13 -8.53
N ARG A 4 -8.92 7.93 -8.29
CA ARG A 4 -7.79 7.63 -7.41
C ARG A 4 -7.80 8.60 -6.25
N ILE A 5 -7.96 8.08 -5.05
CA ILE A 5 -7.99 8.85 -3.81
C ILE A 5 -6.67 8.67 -3.09
N VAL A 6 -6.08 9.77 -2.66
CA VAL A 6 -4.86 9.79 -1.86
C VAL A 6 -5.19 10.42 -0.52
N VAL A 7 -5.02 9.69 0.57
CA VAL A 7 -5.16 10.23 1.92
C VAL A 7 -3.81 10.35 2.61
N LYS A 8 -3.53 11.54 3.13
CA LYS A 8 -2.41 11.79 4.02
C LYS A 8 -2.91 11.85 5.46
N SER A 9 -2.30 11.07 6.34
CA SER A 9 -2.66 11.01 7.77
C SER A 9 -1.42 10.87 8.66
N MET A 10 -1.56 11.18 9.96
CA MET A 10 -0.65 10.65 10.98
C MET A 10 -1.22 9.33 11.51
N SER A 11 -0.38 8.33 11.74
CA SER A 11 -0.80 7.01 12.24
C SER A 11 -1.59 7.08 13.55
N SER A 12 -1.24 7.99 14.45
CA SER A 12 -1.92 8.20 15.74
C SER A 12 -3.32 8.80 15.63
N LEU A 13 -3.67 9.39 14.49
CA LEU A 13 -4.99 9.98 14.25
C LEU A 13 -5.97 8.96 13.65
N ILE A 14 -5.50 7.77 13.30
CA ILE A 14 -6.35 6.73 12.69
C ILE A 14 -6.99 5.92 13.82
N PRO A 15 -8.33 5.83 13.87
CA PRO A 15 -9.01 5.09 14.91
C PRO A 15 -8.73 3.58 14.80
N GLY A 16 -8.85 2.91 15.95
CA GLY A 16 -8.67 1.46 16.07
C GLY A 16 -7.23 1.03 16.34
N GLU A 17 -7.08 -0.30 16.45
CA GLU A 17 -5.81 -0.95 16.74
C GLU A 17 -4.82 -0.78 15.59
N PRO A 18 -3.50 -0.71 15.85
CA PRO A 18 -2.53 -0.39 14.82
C PRO A 18 -2.54 -1.33 13.60
N LYS A 19 -2.87 -2.62 13.82
CA LYS A 19 -3.04 -3.63 12.77
C LYS A 19 -4.23 -3.37 11.83
N ASP A 20 -5.28 -2.72 12.34
CA ASP A 20 -6.55 -2.52 11.62
C ASP A 20 -6.61 -1.15 10.93
N ARG A 21 -5.74 -0.21 11.31
CA ARG A 21 -5.69 1.17 10.79
C ARG A 21 -5.71 1.28 9.26
N ARG A 22 -5.11 0.32 8.56
CA ARG A 22 -5.15 0.26 7.09
C ARG A 22 -6.59 0.09 6.60
N THR A 23 -7.25 -0.99 7.01
CA THR A 23 -8.63 -1.27 6.62
C THR A 23 -9.59 -0.18 7.11
N THR A 24 -9.40 0.32 8.34
CA THR A 24 -10.19 1.43 8.88
C THR A 24 -10.11 2.68 8.00
N MET A 25 -8.92 3.03 7.52
CA MET A 25 -8.76 4.20 6.66
C MET A 25 -9.43 3.98 5.29
N ALA A 26 -9.34 2.77 4.71
CA ALA A 26 -10.05 2.45 3.47
C ALA A 26 -11.57 2.62 3.62
N ASP A 27 -12.14 2.09 4.71
CA ASP A 27 -13.57 2.19 5.03
C ASP A 27 -14.03 3.64 5.21
N LEU A 28 -13.25 4.44 5.94
CA LEU A 28 -13.51 5.88 6.10
C LEU A 28 -13.54 6.61 4.76
N VAL A 29 -12.65 6.27 3.83
CA VAL A 29 -12.63 6.86 2.49
C VAL A 29 -13.85 6.43 1.69
N CYS A 30 -14.17 5.14 1.68
CA CYS A 30 -15.31 4.59 0.95
C CYS A 30 -16.63 5.25 1.37
N ARG A 31 -16.86 5.38 2.68
CA ARG A 31 -18.05 6.05 3.21
C ARG A 31 -18.08 7.53 2.87
N HIS A 32 -16.93 8.20 2.92
CA HIS A 32 -16.86 9.63 2.63
C HIS A 32 -17.11 9.96 1.16
N GLU A 33 -16.49 9.21 0.25
CA GLU A 33 -16.53 9.53 -1.18
C GLU A 33 -17.75 8.92 -1.89
N TRP A 34 -18.10 7.68 -1.54
CA TRP A 34 -19.09 6.89 -2.29
C TRP A 34 -20.30 6.48 -1.47
N GLY A 35 -20.27 6.62 -0.14
CA GLY A 35 -21.39 6.33 0.73
C GLY A 35 -21.61 4.84 1.01
N TRP A 36 -20.61 4.00 0.77
CA TRP A 36 -20.64 2.56 1.07
C TRP A 36 -19.43 2.13 1.91
N ASP A 37 -19.47 0.91 2.43
CA ASP A 37 -18.35 0.30 3.16
C ASP A 37 -17.26 -0.18 2.18
N PHE A 38 -16.03 -0.31 2.68
CA PHE A 38 -14.92 -0.81 1.87
C PHE A 38 -15.07 -2.31 1.53
N ASP A 39 -14.95 -2.65 0.25
CA ASP A 39 -14.96 -4.03 -0.24
C ASP A 39 -13.68 -4.31 -1.05
N GLN A 40 -12.78 -5.13 -0.50
CA GLN A 40 -11.51 -5.48 -1.11
C GLN A 40 -11.65 -6.19 -2.47
N SER A 41 -12.80 -6.82 -2.76
CA SER A 41 -13.05 -7.45 -4.06
C SER A 41 -13.35 -6.45 -5.18
N GLN A 42 -13.76 -5.24 -4.84
CA GLN A 42 -14.15 -4.17 -5.77
C GLN A 42 -13.19 -2.99 -5.74
N ASP A 43 -12.66 -2.66 -4.56
CA ASP A 43 -11.80 -1.51 -4.30
C ASP A 43 -10.34 -1.94 -4.17
N ASN A 44 -9.47 -1.32 -4.97
CA ASN A 44 -8.04 -1.59 -4.88
C ASN A 44 -7.40 -0.62 -3.89
N TYR A 45 -6.89 -1.16 -2.79
CA TYR A 45 -6.34 -0.37 -1.69
C TYR A 45 -4.85 -0.65 -1.48
N THR A 46 -4.09 0.43 -1.43
CA THR A 46 -2.65 0.42 -1.19
C THR A 46 -2.30 1.43 -0.11
N SER A 47 -1.24 1.16 0.64
CA SER A 47 -0.79 2.07 1.69
C SER A 47 0.74 2.08 1.80
N SER A 48 1.33 3.26 2.05
CA SER A 48 2.73 3.42 2.47
C SER A 48 2.91 4.18 3.80
N GLY A 49 3.72 3.64 4.71
CA GLY A 49 4.03 4.20 6.02
C GLY A 49 4.14 3.16 7.14
N MET A 50 4.50 3.62 8.34
CA MET A 50 4.50 2.78 9.56
C MET A 50 3.22 3.04 10.35
N TYR A 51 2.19 2.24 10.12
CA TYR A 51 0.88 2.36 10.78
C TYR A 51 0.91 1.87 12.23
N GLU A 52 1.85 0.98 12.52
CA GLU A 52 2.06 0.39 13.85
C GLU A 52 2.81 1.36 14.78
N ALA A 53 3.64 2.23 14.20
CA ALA A 53 4.34 3.27 14.95
C ALA A 53 3.39 4.43 15.28
N ASN A 54 3.58 5.08 16.42
CA ASN A 54 2.82 6.27 16.77
C ASN A 54 3.40 7.52 16.08
N ASN A 55 2.51 8.45 15.72
CA ASN A 55 2.83 9.77 15.18
C ASN A 55 3.70 9.77 13.89
N THR A 56 3.54 8.74 13.05
CA THR A 56 4.27 8.62 11.78
C THR A 56 3.38 9.02 10.60
N LYS A 57 3.96 9.64 9.57
CA LYS A 57 3.23 10.01 8.35
C LYS A 57 2.86 8.76 7.56
N CYS A 58 1.59 8.65 7.22
CA CYS A 58 1.01 7.57 6.44
C CYS A 58 0.33 8.12 5.19
N TYR A 59 0.50 7.40 4.09
CA TYR A 59 -0.16 7.66 2.82
C TYR A 59 -1.00 6.45 2.44
N PHE A 60 -2.24 6.70 2.07
CA PHE A 60 -3.17 5.68 1.65
C PHE A 60 -3.66 6.03 0.26
N VAL A 61 -3.73 5.02 -0.61
CA VAL A 61 -4.11 5.15 -2.00
C VAL A 61 -5.25 4.17 -2.24
N LEU A 62 -6.39 4.68 -2.65
CA LEU A 62 -7.58 3.89 -2.93
C LEU A 62 -8.03 4.17 -4.36
N ASP A 63 -8.13 3.11 -5.14
CA ASP A 63 -8.50 3.14 -6.54
C ASP A 63 -9.85 2.45 -6.72
N ASN A 64 -10.78 3.16 -7.36
CA ASN A 64 -12.06 2.61 -7.77
C ASN A 64 -12.23 2.75 -9.29
N GLY A 65 -12.47 1.62 -9.96
CA GLY A 65 -12.68 1.55 -11.41
C GLY A 65 -11.47 1.92 -12.25
N VAL A 66 -10.27 2.04 -11.67
CA VAL A 66 -9.03 2.33 -12.39
C VAL A 66 -8.60 1.10 -13.19
N ARG A 67 -8.52 1.25 -14.51
CA ARG A 67 -7.99 0.26 -15.45
C ARG A 67 -6.67 0.77 -16.03
N GLU A 68 -5.80 -0.12 -16.48
CA GLU A 68 -4.46 0.23 -16.97
C GLU A 68 -4.47 1.25 -18.14
N ASP A 69 -5.56 1.32 -18.87
CA ASP A 69 -5.76 2.20 -20.03
C ASP A 69 -6.43 3.56 -19.70
N GLN A 70 -6.78 3.81 -18.43
CA GLN A 70 -7.51 5.01 -18.03
C GLN A 70 -6.70 5.89 -17.08
N THR A 71 -6.67 7.20 -17.38
CA THR A 71 -6.17 8.22 -16.45
C THR A 71 -7.23 8.51 -15.39
N PRO A 72 -7.02 8.13 -14.11
CA PRO A 72 -8.01 8.36 -13.08
C PRO A 72 -8.07 9.83 -12.68
N THR A 73 -9.23 10.25 -12.19
CA THR A 73 -9.36 11.55 -11.52
C THR A 73 -8.73 11.45 -10.14
N PHE A 74 -7.79 12.35 -9.84
CA PHE A 74 -7.11 12.39 -8.54
C PHE A 74 -7.83 13.28 -7.54
N LYS A 75 -8.11 12.72 -6.36
CA LYS A 75 -8.54 13.47 -5.17
C LYS A 75 -7.54 13.27 -4.05
N VAL A 76 -7.12 14.36 -3.42
CA VAL A 76 -6.16 14.32 -2.31
C VAL A 76 -6.84 14.81 -1.05
N TYR A 77 -6.89 13.98 -0.02
CA TYR A 77 -7.42 14.32 1.29
C TYR A 77 -6.33 14.35 2.35
N ARG A 78 -6.55 15.18 3.37
CA ARG A 78 -5.84 15.10 4.65
C ARG A 78 -6.82 14.64 5.72
N TRP A 79 -6.49 13.55 6.39
CA TRP A 79 -7.18 13.12 7.61
C TRP A 79 -6.61 13.87 8.81
N ASP A 80 -7.49 14.42 9.64
CA ASP A 80 -7.14 15.16 10.87
C ASP A 80 -7.54 14.41 12.16
N GLY A 81 -8.06 13.20 12.05
CA GLY A 81 -8.62 12.44 13.17
C GLY A 81 -10.15 12.33 13.13
N HIS A 82 -10.80 13.22 12.38
CA HIS A 82 -12.26 13.32 12.36
C HIS A 82 -12.82 13.50 10.95
N ASN A 83 -12.15 14.28 10.09
CA ASN A 83 -12.65 14.68 8.79
C ASN A 83 -11.66 14.44 7.65
N MET A 84 -12.19 14.09 6.48
CA MET A 84 -11.48 14.08 5.20
C MET A 84 -11.46 15.48 4.61
N ASN A 85 -10.35 16.19 4.80
CA ASN A 85 -10.21 17.56 4.29
C ASN A 85 -9.64 17.54 2.88
N LEU A 86 -10.43 17.94 1.88
CA LEU A 86 -9.96 18.02 0.49
C LEU A 86 -8.81 19.02 0.37
N ARG A 87 -7.77 18.64 -0.36
CA ARG A 87 -6.59 19.46 -0.64
C ARG A 87 -6.40 19.60 -2.14
N ALA A 88 -5.74 20.70 -2.52
CA ALA A 88 -5.31 20.89 -3.88
C ALA A 88 -4.36 19.75 -4.30
N THR A 89 -4.62 19.16 -5.45
CA THR A 89 -3.76 18.13 -6.04
C THR A 89 -2.49 18.80 -6.56
N HIS A 90 -1.35 18.52 -5.92
CA HIS A 90 -0.05 19.00 -6.36
C HIS A 90 0.71 17.91 -7.14
N PRO A 91 1.43 18.26 -8.23
CA PRO A 91 2.17 17.28 -9.04
C PRO A 91 3.14 16.42 -8.23
N GLY A 92 3.77 16.98 -7.18
CA GLY A 92 4.68 16.23 -6.32
C GLY A 92 4.02 15.06 -5.57
N ILE A 93 2.76 15.21 -5.15
CA ILE A 93 2.01 14.13 -4.49
C ILE A 93 1.64 13.06 -5.50
N VAL A 94 1.22 13.46 -6.70
CA VAL A 94 0.91 12.52 -7.79
C VAL A 94 2.14 11.69 -8.16
N ASN A 95 3.30 12.34 -8.31
CA ASN A 95 4.56 11.64 -8.61
C ASN A 95 4.97 10.68 -7.49
N TYR A 96 4.85 11.10 -6.24
CA TYR A 96 5.14 10.24 -5.09
C TYR A 96 4.24 9.00 -5.05
N VAL A 97 2.93 9.19 -5.23
CA VAL A 97 1.94 8.10 -5.26
C VAL A 97 2.16 7.15 -6.43
N ASN A 98 2.45 7.69 -7.62
CA ASN A 98 2.80 6.86 -8.76
C ASN A 98 4.09 6.05 -8.49
N GLY A 99 5.04 6.61 -7.74
CA GLY A 99 6.20 5.87 -7.23
C GLY A 99 5.81 4.72 -6.30
N LEU A 100 4.90 4.97 -5.33
CA LEU A 100 4.40 3.92 -4.42
C LEU A 100 3.76 2.76 -5.16
N LEU A 101 2.97 3.04 -6.20
CA LEU A 101 2.28 2.02 -6.99
C LEU A 101 3.24 1.22 -7.88
N LYS A 102 4.26 1.86 -8.46
CA LYS A 102 5.30 1.18 -9.27
C LYS A 102 6.08 0.13 -8.49
N HIS A 103 6.25 0.32 -7.18
CA HIS A 103 6.88 -0.68 -6.32
C HIS A 103 5.99 -1.91 -6.04
N GLN A 104 4.73 -1.91 -6.50
CA GLN A 104 3.79 -3.01 -6.33
C GLN A 104 3.42 -3.71 -7.64
N THR A 105 3.63 -3.07 -8.79
CA THR A 105 3.19 -3.56 -10.11
C THR A 105 4.28 -4.18 -10.98
N ALA A 106 5.45 -4.52 -10.44
CA ALA A 106 6.21 -5.58 -11.09
C ALA A 106 5.61 -6.88 -10.54
N PRO A 107 4.75 -7.62 -11.29
CA PRO A 107 4.60 -9.03 -10.97
C PRO A 107 6.01 -9.57 -10.85
N GLY A 108 6.36 -10.10 -9.68
CA GLY A 108 7.66 -10.73 -9.51
C GLY A 108 7.78 -11.74 -10.63
N LEU A 109 8.87 -11.67 -11.40
CA LEU A 109 9.14 -12.64 -12.44
C LEU A 109 8.91 -14.02 -11.83
N THR A 110 8.10 -14.85 -12.49
CA THR A 110 8.00 -16.26 -12.12
C THR A 110 9.40 -16.87 -12.16
N ASP A 111 9.64 -17.95 -11.42
CA ASP A 111 10.95 -18.61 -11.43
C ASP A 111 11.41 -18.98 -12.85
N ALA A 112 10.45 -19.23 -13.76
CA ALA A 112 10.69 -19.46 -15.18
C ALA A 112 11.14 -18.18 -15.92
N GLU A 113 10.43 -17.06 -15.76
CA GLU A 113 10.80 -15.78 -16.38
C GLU A 113 12.11 -15.21 -15.79
N TYR A 114 12.33 -15.41 -14.48
CA TYR A 114 13.57 -14.99 -13.81
C TYR A 114 14.77 -15.81 -14.31
N ARG A 115 14.58 -17.12 -14.49
CA ARG A 115 15.60 -18.00 -15.08
C ARG A 115 15.92 -17.64 -16.52
N ASP A 116 14.91 -17.33 -17.32
CA ASP A 116 15.09 -16.94 -18.72
C ASP A 116 15.86 -15.61 -18.84
N GLN A 117 15.56 -14.66 -17.95
CA GLN A 117 16.16 -13.33 -17.99
C GLN A 117 17.56 -13.24 -17.33
N PHE A 118 17.80 -13.98 -16.24
CA PHE A 118 19.02 -13.86 -15.42
C PHE A 118 19.85 -15.14 -15.33
N GLY A 119 19.36 -16.25 -15.88
CA GLY A 119 20.02 -17.56 -15.84
C GLY A 119 19.73 -18.36 -14.56
N GLN A 120 20.04 -19.66 -14.62
CA GLN A 120 19.80 -20.60 -13.52
C GLN A 120 20.64 -20.26 -12.27
N GLU A 121 21.88 -19.81 -12.44
CA GLU A 121 22.78 -19.48 -11.32
C GLU A 121 22.24 -18.31 -10.46
N ALA A 122 21.63 -17.30 -11.08
CA ALA A 122 21.04 -16.18 -10.36
C ALA A 122 19.77 -16.61 -9.59
N LEU A 123 18.99 -17.53 -10.15
CA LEU A 123 17.82 -18.09 -9.47
C LEU A 123 18.23 -18.90 -8.24
N ASP A 124 19.27 -19.74 -8.36
CA ASP A 124 19.74 -20.59 -7.26
C ASP A 124 20.27 -19.72 -6.10
N GLN A 125 21.03 -18.66 -6.39
CA GLN A 125 21.48 -17.68 -5.38
C GLN A 125 20.31 -17.00 -4.67
N LEU A 126 19.25 -16.64 -5.39
CA LEU A 126 18.05 -16.01 -4.82
C LEU A 126 17.28 -16.98 -3.90
N VAL A 127 17.20 -18.25 -4.26
CA VAL A 127 16.58 -19.30 -3.44
C VAL A 127 17.39 -19.53 -2.16
N ASP A 128 18.72 -19.55 -2.25
CA ASP A 128 19.59 -19.74 -1.09
C ASP A 128 19.50 -18.55 -0.12
N GLN A 129 19.50 -17.31 -0.63
CA GLN A 129 19.27 -16.13 0.20
C GLN A 129 17.92 -16.16 0.93
N LYS A 130 16.86 -16.62 0.27
CA LYS A 130 15.54 -16.79 0.90
C LYS A 130 15.58 -17.85 2.01
N ARG A 131 16.26 -18.98 1.80
CA ARG A 131 16.43 -20.02 2.83
C ARG A 131 17.19 -19.52 4.04
N GLU A 132 18.29 -18.81 3.83
CA GLU A 132 19.08 -18.20 4.91
C GLU A 132 18.27 -17.18 5.71
N GLN A 133 17.51 -16.32 5.01
CA GLN A 133 16.66 -15.33 5.66
C GLN A 133 15.54 -15.98 6.48
N GLN A 134 14.97 -17.08 5.99
CA GLN A 134 13.95 -17.85 6.71
C GLN A 134 14.53 -18.57 7.92
N ALA A 135 15.75 -19.10 7.84
CA ALA A 135 16.45 -19.70 8.97
C ALA A 135 16.72 -18.69 10.09
N ARG A 136 17.18 -17.48 9.75
CA ARG A 136 17.38 -16.39 10.72
C ARG A 136 16.08 -15.97 11.40
N ARG A 137 14.97 -15.89 10.65
CA ARG A 137 13.66 -15.58 11.22
C ARG A 137 13.17 -16.65 12.19
N ARG A 138 13.38 -17.93 11.88
CA ARG A 138 13.02 -19.04 12.78
C ARG A 138 13.84 -18.98 14.08
N GLN A 139 15.17 -18.82 13.99
CA GLN A 139 16.01 -18.65 15.17
C GLN A 139 15.63 -17.44 16.03
N ALA A 140 15.32 -16.30 15.41
CA ALA A 140 14.88 -15.11 16.14
C ALA A 140 13.52 -15.26 16.85
N THR A 141 12.71 -16.26 16.47
CA THR A 141 11.41 -16.55 17.11
C THR A 141 11.57 -17.52 18.29
N ASP A 142 12.60 -18.38 18.27
CA ASP A 142 12.92 -19.34 19.34
C ASP A 142 13.75 -18.72 20.49
N ASP A 143 14.31 -17.51 20.31
CA ASP A 143 15.11 -16.76 21.32
C ASP A 143 14.27 -15.75 22.16
N LEU A 144 12.94 -15.83 22.11
CA LEU A 144 12.06 -15.03 22.97
C LEU A 144 11.76 -15.79 24.28
N PRO A 145 12.05 -15.21 25.47
CA PRO A 145 11.78 -15.84 26.77
C PRO A 145 10.29 -15.94 27.10
#